data_AF-S6UQL2-F1
#
_entry.id   AF-S6UQL2-F1
#
_cell.length_a   1.000
_cell.length_b   1.000
_cell.length_c   1.000
_cell.angle_alpha   90.00
_cell.angle_beta   90.00
_cell.angle_gamma   90.00
#
_symmetry.space_group_name_H-M   'P 1'
#
loop_
_entity.id
_entity.type
_entity.pdbx_description
1 polymer ?
#
loop_
_entity_poly.entity_id
_entity_poly.type
_entity_poly.pdbx_seq_one_letter_code
_entity_poly.pdbx_strand_id
1 'polypeptide(L)' 'MPNATAPLDLLLLPAWLVPVEPAGVVLKDHGIGIRDGCIVYIGPRAEALRQN' A
#
# COMPACT_ATOMS: atom_id res chain seq x y z
N MET A 1 14.16 4.63 -10.56
CA MET A 1 12.90 5.16 -10.00
C MET A 1 11.77 4.28 -10.53
N PRO A 2 10.75 3.93 -9.71
CA PRO A 2 9.69 3.05 -10.15
C PRO A 2 8.91 3.65 -11.32
N ASN A 3 8.46 2.82 -12.25
CA ASN A 3 7.67 3.30 -13.39
C ASN A 3 6.29 3.77 -12.90
N ALA A 4 6.00 5.07 -13.02
CA ALA A 4 4.78 5.66 -12.46
C ALA A 4 3.48 5.10 -13.09
N THR A 5 3.53 4.65 -14.34
CA THR A 5 2.37 4.21 -15.12
C THR A 5 2.20 2.69 -15.22
N ALA A 6 3.18 1.90 -14.78
CA ALA A 6 3.02 0.45 -14.74
C ALA A 6 1.99 0.03 -13.68
N PRO A 7 1.33 -1.14 -13.79
CA PRO A 7 0.50 -1.69 -12.73
C PRO A 7 1.29 -1.94 -11.43
N LEU A 8 0.59 -2.24 -10.34
CA LEU A 8 1.25 -2.77 -9.14
C LEU A 8 1.71 -4.20 -9.40
N ASP A 9 2.89 -4.56 -8.88
CA ASP A 9 3.36 -5.95 -8.90
C ASP A 9 2.62 -6.78 -7.85
N LEU A 10 2.29 -6.14 -6.72
CA LEU A 10 1.63 -6.75 -5.57
C LEU A 10 0.80 -5.71 -4.82
N LEU A 11 -0.46 -6.06 -4.54
CA LEU A 11 -1.35 -5.35 -3.63
C LEU A 11 -1.61 -6.20 -2.37
N LEU A 12 -1.13 -5.74 -1.21
CA LEU A 12 -1.39 -6.37 0.07
C LEU A 12 -2.62 -5.75 0.74
N LEU A 13 -3.56 -6.59 1.21
CA LEU A 13 -4.81 -6.16 1.84
C LEU A 13 -5.00 -6.76 3.25
N PRO A 14 -4.09 -6.49 4.20
CA PRO A 14 -4.18 -7.03 5.56
C PRO A 14 -5.35 -6.41 6.35
N ALA A 15 -5.76 -7.07 7.42
CA ALA A 15 -6.74 -6.49 8.37
C ALA A 15 -6.13 -5.34 9.19
N TRP A 16 -4.83 -5.42 9.49
CA TRP A 16 -4.08 -4.40 10.22
C TRP A 16 -2.73 -4.16 9.53
N LEU A 17 -2.37 -2.89 9.40
CA LEU A 17 -1.06 -2.43 8.97
C LEU A 17 -0.48 -1.54 10.07
N VAL A 18 0.66 -1.95 10.62
CA VAL A 18 1.40 -1.17 11.63
C VAL A 18 2.64 -0.60 10.96
N PRO A 19 2.62 0.66 10.48
CA PRO A 19 3.83 1.30 10.00
C PRO A 19 4.76 1.57 11.17
N VAL A 20 6.08 1.60 10.90
CA VAL A 20 7.07 1.99 11.92
C VAL A 20 6.90 3.48 12.25
N GLU A 21 6.69 4.31 11.23
CA GLU A 21 6.44 5.75 11.36
C GLU A 21 5.12 6.15 10.69
N PRO A 22 4.32 7.03 11.32
CA PRO A 22 4.49 7.58 12.65
C PRO A 22 4.27 6.53 13.76
N ALA A 23 5.09 6.58 14.81
CA ALA A 23 5.02 5.64 15.92
C ALA A 23 3.61 5.55 16.57
N GLY A 24 3.22 4.34 16.95
CA GLY A 24 1.96 4.08 17.67
C GLY A 24 0.70 4.06 16.80
N VAL A 25 0.82 4.21 15.48
CA VAL A 25 -0.31 4.13 14.55
C VAL A 25 -0.58 2.70 14.11
N VAL A 26 -1.86 2.33 14.07
CA VAL A 26 -2.35 1.09 13.45
C VAL A 26 -3.41 1.46 12.43
N LEU A 27 -3.14 1.18 11.16
CA LEU A 27 -4.06 1.40 10.05
C LEU A 27 -4.93 0.15 9.85
N LYS A 28 -6.23 0.30 10.05
CA LYS A 28 -7.24 -0.74 9.76
C LYS A 28 -7.82 -0.51 8.37
N ASP A 29 -8.15 -1.59 7.68
CA ASP A 29 -8.76 -1.53 6.34
C ASP A 29 -7.93 -0.69 5.35
N HIS A 30 -6.61 -0.85 5.37
CA HIS A 30 -5.67 -0.21 4.44
C HIS A 30 -5.01 -1.25 3.54
N GLY A 31 -4.60 -0.79 2.34
CA GLY A 31 -3.81 -1.57 1.39
C GLY A 31 -2.43 -0.98 1.17
N ILE A 32 -1.49 -1.83 0.76
CA ILE A 32 -0.12 -1.45 0.39
C ILE A 32 0.13 -1.88 -1.05
N GLY A 33 0.46 -0.92 -1.91
CA GLY A 33 0.87 -1.18 -3.29
C GLY A 33 2.38 -1.23 -3.42
N ILE A 34 2.88 -2.30 -4.02
CA ILE A 34 4.31 -2.50 -4.31
C ILE A 34 4.52 -2.49 -5.82
N ARG A 35 5.58 -1.78 -6.25
CA ARG A 35 6.05 -1.75 -7.63
C ARG A 35 7.55 -1.61 -7.68
N ASP A 36 8.21 -2.39 -8.52
CA ASP A 36 9.67 -2.43 -8.67
C ASP A 36 10.38 -2.58 -7.31
N GLY A 37 9.81 -3.43 -6.43
CA GLY A 37 10.29 -3.67 -5.07
C GLY A 37 10.11 -2.49 -4.09
N CYS A 38 9.44 -1.42 -4.50
CA CYS A 38 9.23 -0.22 -3.69
C CYS A 38 7.76 -0.10 -3.23
N ILE A 39 7.54 0.45 -2.04
CA ILE A 39 6.20 0.87 -1.64
C ILE A 39 5.85 2.15 -2.41
N VAL A 40 4.82 2.08 -3.25
CA VAL A 40 4.36 3.21 -4.07
C VAL A 40 2.98 3.72 -3.65
N TYR A 41 2.29 2.98 -2.78
CA TYR A 41 0.98 3.36 -2.26
C TYR A 41 0.76 2.79 -0.85
N ILE A 42 0.26 3.62 0.06
CA ILE A 42 -0.38 3.20 1.32
C ILE A 42 -1.64 4.04 1.46
N GLY A 43 -2.79 3.41 1.68
CA GLY A 43 -4.05 4.11 1.84
C GLY A 43 -5.22 3.17 2.09
N PRO A 44 -6.45 3.69 2.21
CA PRO A 44 -7.58 2.85 2.55
C PRO A 44 -7.87 1.79 1.48
N ARG A 45 -8.42 0.64 1.91
CA ARG A 45 -8.56 -0.58 1.09
C ARG A 45 -9.40 -0.35 -0.16
N ALA A 46 -10.47 0.42 -0.05
CA ALA A 46 -11.36 0.70 -1.17
C ALA A 46 -10.63 1.48 -2.28
N GLU A 47 -9.75 2.40 -1.90
CA GLU A 47 -8.88 3.18 -2.78
C GLU A 47 -7.79 2.30 -3.38
N ALA A 48 -7.18 1.44 -2.55
CA ALA A 48 -6.11 0.54 -2.97
C ALA A 48 -6.58 -0.43 -4.07
N LEU A 49 -7.81 -0.93 -3.98
CA LEU A 49 -8.43 -1.79 -5.01
C LEU A 49 -8.61 -1.10 -6.37
N ARG A 50 -8.58 0.24 -6.42
CA ARG A 50 -8.62 1.02 -7.67
C ARG A 50 -7.24 1.24 -8.29
N GLN A 51 -6.17 0.87 -7.59
CA GLN A 51 -4.78 1.00 -8.05
C GLN A 51 -4.22 -0.26 -8.72
N ASN A 52 -4.97 -1.37 -8.67
CA ASN A 52 -4.62 -2.66 -9.27
C ASN A 52 -5.25 -2.80 -10.65
#